data_AF-A0A9P6PC03-F1
#
_entry.id   AF-A0A9P6PC03-F1
#
_cell.length_a   1.000
_cell.length_b   1.000
_cell.length_c   1.000
_cell.angle_alpha   90.00
_cell.angle_beta   90.00
_cell.angle_gamma   90.00
#
_symmetry.space_group_name_H-M   'P 1'
#
loop_
_entity.id
_entity.type
_entity.pdbx_description
1 polymer ?
#
loop_
_entity_poly.entity_id
_entity_poly.type
_entity_poly.pdbx_seq_one_letter_code
_entity_poly.pdbx_strand_id
1 'polypeptide(L)'
;MLIHQYDSTNGQYISSRLADADPRREGRWLIPAHCTSEPLPERTPLTWPFFCNGAWTLRPDYRARLLYRTDTGEPAEILVAGTTPAQNGLTDTLRPSDKHIWRDGKWALDLDAVAREKHAAAMAEFETRLNNARTMNAGKADAYSAGLLSNEQAYYFRQWAAYQLALTRAIQQEGFPDDVAWPDEPAAYAGVHAAAMAEFDARLAKARAQLEGKAHADEILSPEQCYTVTAWSAYIDALKRAVKSDAFPDAVTWPDAPQPYTPSAQPRPPKPPKLPKPLSKPEPVGARRGVVPRTAQRPN
;
A
#
# COMPACT_ATOMS: atom_id res chain seq x y z
N MET A 1 -49.88 -10.04 -67.98
CA MET A 1 -49.85 -10.66 -66.63
C MET A 1 -48.47 -10.45 -66.02
N LEU A 2 -48.36 -10.07 -64.74
CA LEU A 2 -47.06 -9.97 -64.07
C LEU A 2 -46.61 -11.36 -63.60
N ILE A 3 -45.35 -11.71 -63.82
CA ILE A 3 -44.73 -12.93 -63.32
C ILE A 3 -43.45 -12.60 -62.57
N HIS A 4 -43.14 -13.44 -61.59
CA HIS A 4 -42.04 -13.26 -60.66
C HIS A 4 -41.10 -14.45 -60.78
N GLN A 5 -39.85 -14.17 -61.13
CA GLN A 5 -38.78 -15.16 -61.21
C GLN A 5 -38.18 -15.40 -59.83
N TYR A 6 -37.97 -16.67 -59.49
CA TYR A 6 -37.24 -17.10 -58.32
C TYR A 6 -36.06 -18.00 -58.68
N ASP A 7 -35.07 -18.06 -57.81
CA ASP A 7 -33.93 -18.98 -57.93
C ASP A 7 -34.40 -20.43 -57.82
N SER A 8 -33.92 -21.29 -58.73
CA SER A 8 -34.35 -22.68 -58.81
C SER A 8 -33.88 -23.54 -57.64
N THR A 9 -32.83 -23.12 -56.92
CA THR A 9 -32.20 -23.91 -55.86
C THR A 9 -32.77 -23.53 -54.49
N ASN A 10 -32.88 -22.23 -54.20
CA ASN A 10 -33.26 -21.76 -52.87
C ASN A 10 -34.61 -21.01 -52.84
N GLY A 11 -35.22 -20.76 -54.00
CA GLY A 11 -36.51 -20.07 -54.10
C GLY A 11 -36.44 -18.56 -53.94
N GLN A 12 -35.26 -17.96 -53.81
CA GLN A 12 -35.11 -16.51 -53.61
C GLN A 12 -35.69 -15.73 -54.78
N TYR A 13 -36.51 -14.71 -54.52
CA TYR A 13 -36.98 -13.80 -55.56
C TYR A 13 -35.81 -13.10 -56.27
N ILE A 14 -35.82 -13.11 -57.61
CA ILE A 14 -34.79 -12.50 -58.47
C ILE A 14 -35.33 -11.22 -59.12
N SER A 15 -36.40 -11.34 -59.91
CA SER A 15 -36.92 -10.23 -60.71
C SER A 15 -38.40 -10.42 -61.08
N SER A 16 -39.05 -9.34 -61.45
CA SER A 16 -40.41 -9.34 -61.97
C SER A 16 -40.41 -8.88 -63.41
N ARG A 17 -41.26 -9.49 -64.25
CA ARG A 17 -41.45 -9.09 -65.64
C ARG A 17 -42.88 -9.35 -66.10
N LEU A 18 -43.29 -8.70 -67.17
CA LEU A 18 -44.53 -9.07 -67.85
C LEU A 18 -44.33 -10.41 -68.56
N ALA A 19 -45.31 -11.30 -68.43
CA ALA A 19 -45.35 -12.54 -69.18
C ALA A 19 -45.61 -12.25 -70.66
N ASP A 20 -44.99 -13.04 -71.53
CA ASP A 20 -45.26 -13.01 -72.97
C ASP A 20 -46.58 -13.73 -73.27
N ALA A 21 -47.31 -13.25 -74.27
CA ALA A 21 -48.49 -13.95 -74.77
C ALA A 21 -48.09 -15.27 -75.45
N ASP A 22 -48.89 -16.32 -75.28
CA ASP A 22 -48.67 -17.59 -75.96
C ASP A 22 -48.97 -17.44 -77.46
N PRO A 23 -47.97 -17.55 -78.36
CA PRO A 23 -48.18 -17.34 -79.78
C PRO A 23 -49.07 -18.42 -80.43
N ARG A 24 -49.34 -19.53 -79.71
CA ARG A 24 -50.20 -20.63 -80.20
C ARG A 24 -51.62 -20.58 -79.64
N ARG A 25 -51.88 -19.78 -78.61
CA ARG A 25 -53.18 -19.72 -77.92
C ARG A 25 -53.48 -18.31 -77.44
N GLU A 26 -54.42 -17.66 -78.11
CA GLU A 26 -54.89 -16.32 -77.73
C GLU A 26 -55.44 -16.32 -76.30
N GLY A 27 -55.17 -15.24 -75.55
CA GLY A 27 -55.61 -15.08 -74.15
C GLY A 27 -54.81 -15.87 -73.11
N ARG A 28 -53.81 -16.68 -73.51
CA ARG A 28 -52.92 -17.40 -72.59
C ARG A 28 -51.56 -16.70 -72.48
N TRP A 29 -50.95 -16.79 -71.30
CA TRP A 29 -49.63 -16.23 -71.01
C TRP A 29 -48.62 -17.35 -70.75
N LEU A 30 -47.38 -17.15 -71.20
CA LEU A 30 -46.28 -18.06 -70.93
C LEU A 30 -45.71 -17.81 -69.53
N ILE A 31 -45.63 -18.86 -68.71
CA ILE A 31 -44.94 -18.85 -67.42
C ILE A 31 -43.73 -19.77 -67.57
N PRO A 32 -42.52 -19.22 -67.73
CA PRO A 32 -41.29 -20.00 -67.81
C PRO A 32 -41.04 -20.79 -66.51
N ALA A 33 -40.12 -21.76 -66.58
CA ALA A 33 -39.68 -22.47 -65.38
C ALA A 33 -39.15 -21.49 -64.32
N HIS A 34 -39.38 -21.82 -63.05
CA HIS A 34 -38.99 -20.99 -61.90
C HIS A 34 -39.57 -19.57 -61.94
N CYS A 35 -40.75 -19.43 -62.56
CA CYS A 35 -41.57 -18.24 -62.50
C CYS A 35 -42.95 -18.59 -61.92
N THR A 36 -43.58 -17.62 -61.27
CA THR A 36 -44.97 -17.74 -60.79
C THR A 36 -45.75 -16.46 -61.06
N SER A 37 -47.07 -16.58 -61.29
CA SER A 37 -48.01 -15.45 -61.30
C SER A 37 -48.52 -15.09 -59.90
N GLU A 38 -48.15 -15.86 -58.88
CA GLU A 38 -48.52 -15.57 -57.48
C GLU A 38 -47.98 -14.18 -57.10
N PRO A 39 -48.84 -13.26 -56.63
CA PRO A 39 -48.42 -11.91 -56.31
C PRO A 39 -47.40 -11.91 -55.17
N LEU A 40 -46.40 -11.05 -55.27
CA LEU A 40 -45.44 -10.85 -54.18
C LEU A 40 -46.16 -10.32 -52.93
N PRO A 41 -45.79 -10.80 -51.72
CA PRO A 41 -46.27 -10.23 -50.48
C PRO A 41 -45.71 -8.82 -50.28
N GLU A 42 -46.42 -8.00 -49.51
CA GLU A 42 -45.90 -6.70 -49.08
C GLU A 42 -44.64 -6.90 -48.24
N ARG A 43 -43.53 -6.31 -48.66
CA ARG A 43 -42.22 -6.53 -48.05
C ARG A 43 -42.04 -5.60 -46.85
N THR A 44 -41.83 -6.18 -45.66
CA THR A 44 -41.47 -5.42 -44.46
C THR A 44 -39.95 -5.16 -44.41
N PRO A 45 -39.46 -4.21 -43.61
CA PRO A 45 -38.03 -3.99 -43.41
C PRO A 45 -37.31 -5.29 -43.03
N LEU A 46 -36.07 -5.45 -43.52
CA LEU A 46 -35.22 -6.62 -43.25
C LEU A 46 -35.84 -7.96 -43.66
N THR A 47 -36.66 -7.98 -44.71
CA THR A 47 -37.19 -9.22 -45.27
C THR A 47 -37.01 -9.32 -46.78
N TRP A 48 -36.91 -10.55 -47.28
CA TRP A 48 -36.87 -10.87 -48.70
C TRP A 48 -37.83 -12.02 -49.03
N PRO A 49 -38.50 -12.01 -50.18
CA PRO A 49 -39.39 -13.10 -50.59
C PRO A 49 -38.63 -14.35 -51.05
N PHE A 50 -39.11 -15.51 -50.61
CA PHE A 50 -38.69 -16.83 -51.05
C PHE A 50 -39.91 -17.65 -51.45
N PHE A 51 -39.90 -18.22 -52.65
CA PHE A 51 -40.95 -19.11 -53.13
C PHE A 51 -40.71 -20.52 -52.60
N CYS A 52 -41.60 -21.00 -51.73
CA CYS A 52 -41.49 -22.29 -51.06
C CYS A 52 -42.86 -22.98 -51.09
N ASN A 53 -42.90 -24.24 -51.50
CA ASN A 53 -44.13 -25.05 -51.48
C ASN A 53 -45.32 -24.39 -52.21
N GLY A 54 -45.07 -23.71 -53.33
CA GLY A 54 -46.10 -23.07 -54.14
C GLY A 54 -46.54 -21.68 -53.67
N ALA A 55 -45.93 -21.12 -52.63
CA ALA A 55 -46.29 -19.80 -52.10
C ALA A 55 -45.06 -18.94 -51.75
N TRP A 56 -45.23 -17.62 -51.75
CA TRP A 56 -44.21 -16.68 -51.27
C TRP A 56 -44.17 -16.63 -49.75
N THR A 57 -42.97 -16.71 -49.18
CA THR A 57 -42.71 -16.54 -47.75
C THR A 57 -41.62 -15.49 -47.56
N LEU A 58 -41.83 -14.51 -46.68
CA LEU A 58 -40.80 -13.55 -46.31
C LEU A 58 -39.82 -14.19 -45.33
N ARG A 59 -38.52 -14.07 -45.61
CA ARG A 59 -37.42 -14.50 -44.72
C ARG A 59 -36.51 -13.32 -44.40
N PRO A 60 -35.70 -13.39 -43.32
CA PRO A 60 -34.82 -12.29 -42.93
C PRO A 60 -33.85 -11.87 -44.04
N ASP A 61 -33.61 -10.58 -44.22
CA ASP A 61 -32.64 -10.03 -45.16
C ASP A 61 -31.85 -8.90 -44.52
N TYR A 62 -30.63 -9.22 -44.10
CA TYR A 62 -29.70 -8.31 -43.46
C TYR A 62 -28.55 -7.89 -44.39
N ARG A 63 -28.70 -8.08 -45.70
CA ARG A 63 -27.72 -7.62 -46.67
C ARG A 63 -27.59 -6.10 -46.63
N ALA A 64 -26.39 -5.61 -46.98
CA ALA A 64 -26.04 -4.18 -46.93
C ALA A 64 -26.21 -3.51 -45.55
N ARG A 65 -26.28 -4.31 -44.46
CA ARG A 65 -26.23 -3.82 -43.09
C ARG A 65 -24.80 -3.95 -42.58
N LEU A 66 -24.31 -2.89 -41.95
CA LEU A 66 -23.10 -2.96 -41.14
C LEU A 66 -23.44 -3.76 -39.87
N LEU A 67 -22.78 -4.89 -39.72
CA LEU A 67 -22.85 -5.75 -38.55
C LEU A 67 -21.44 -5.91 -37.96
N TYR A 68 -21.36 -6.53 -36.80
CA TYR A 68 -20.12 -6.75 -36.08
C TYR A 68 -20.03 -8.20 -35.66
N ARG A 69 -18.84 -8.79 -35.75
CA ARG A 69 -18.64 -10.14 -35.24
C ARG A 69 -18.74 -10.15 -33.72
N THR A 70 -19.41 -11.16 -33.18
CA THR A 70 -19.61 -11.32 -31.73
C THR A 70 -18.35 -11.82 -31.01
N ASP A 71 -17.40 -12.43 -31.72
CA ASP A 71 -16.12 -12.88 -31.15
C ASP A 71 -15.07 -11.75 -31.09
N THR A 72 -14.99 -10.90 -32.10
CA THR A 72 -13.94 -9.87 -32.21
C THR A 72 -14.45 -8.43 -32.12
N GLY A 73 -15.70 -8.18 -32.51
CA GLY A 73 -16.24 -6.83 -32.71
C GLY A 73 -15.93 -6.22 -34.08
N GLU A 74 -15.22 -6.93 -34.95
CA GLU A 74 -14.86 -6.44 -36.27
C GLU A 74 -16.07 -6.26 -37.19
N PRO A 75 -16.10 -5.25 -38.06
CA PRO A 75 -17.12 -5.07 -39.07
C PRO A 75 -17.28 -6.32 -39.96
N ALA A 76 -18.53 -6.71 -40.21
CA ALA A 76 -18.88 -7.79 -41.11
C ALA A 76 -20.24 -7.51 -41.77
N GLU A 77 -20.51 -8.22 -42.86
CA GLU A 77 -21.76 -8.13 -43.59
C GLU A 77 -22.32 -9.52 -43.90
N ILE A 78 -23.65 -9.61 -44.02
CA ILE A 78 -24.32 -10.78 -44.56
C ILE A 78 -24.52 -10.55 -46.05
N LEU A 79 -24.09 -11.49 -46.89
CA LEU A 79 -24.22 -11.39 -48.35
C LEU A 79 -25.42 -12.15 -48.92
N VAL A 80 -26.07 -12.99 -48.10
CA VAL A 80 -27.18 -13.85 -48.50
C VAL A 80 -28.44 -13.52 -47.69
N ALA A 81 -29.59 -13.47 -48.34
CA ALA A 81 -30.85 -13.38 -47.63
C ALA A 81 -31.22 -14.75 -47.04
N GLY A 82 -32.14 -14.76 -46.08
CA GLY A 82 -32.66 -15.96 -45.43
C GLY A 82 -31.98 -16.33 -44.11
N THR A 83 -31.02 -15.54 -43.64
CA THR A 83 -30.27 -15.78 -42.39
C THR A 83 -30.24 -14.52 -41.51
N THR A 84 -30.13 -14.72 -40.19
CA THR A 84 -30.07 -13.63 -39.21
C THR A 84 -28.63 -13.33 -38.77
N PRO A 85 -28.34 -12.14 -38.21
CA PRO A 85 -27.03 -11.85 -37.64
C PRO A 85 -26.58 -12.92 -36.64
N ALA A 86 -27.46 -13.31 -35.72
CA ALA A 86 -27.16 -14.32 -34.70
C ALA A 86 -26.74 -15.67 -35.29
N GLN A 87 -27.38 -16.12 -36.37
CA GLN A 87 -27.02 -17.38 -37.06
C GLN A 87 -25.62 -17.32 -37.71
N ASN A 88 -25.09 -16.12 -37.98
CA ASN A 88 -23.77 -15.90 -38.56
C ASN A 88 -22.74 -15.46 -37.51
N GLY A 89 -23.08 -15.50 -36.21
CA GLY A 89 -22.21 -15.00 -35.15
C GLY A 89 -22.01 -13.47 -35.20
N LEU A 90 -23.01 -12.74 -35.69
CA LEU A 90 -22.99 -11.29 -35.87
C LEU A 90 -24.03 -10.58 -34.99
N THR A 91 -23.78 -9.31 -34.73
CA THR A 91 -24.69 -8.38 -34.04
C THR A 91 -24.71 -7.04 -34.75
N ASP A 92 -25.80 -6.29 -34.64
CA ASP A 92 -25.87 -4.89 -35.09
C ASP A 92 -25.34 -3.91 -34.03
N THR A 93 -24.97 -4.42 -32.84
CA THR A 93 -24.44 -3.63 -31.75
C THR A 93 -22.92 -3.58 -31.81
N LEU A 94 -22.36 -2.37 -31.97
CA LEU A 94 -20.91 -2.15 -31.96
C LEU A 94 -20.31 -2.57 -30.61
N ARG A 95 -19.15 -3.23 -30.65
CA ARG A 95 -18.38 -3.59 -29.46
C ARG A 95 -17.92 -2.31 -28.74
N PRO A 96 -18.30 -2.09 -27.46
CA PRO A 96 -17.96 -0.84 -26.77
C PRO A 96 -16.46 -0.64 -26.55
N SER A 97 -15.74 -1.71 -26.20
CA SER A 97 -14.27 -1.71 -26.06
C SER A 97 -13.70 -3.12 -26.14
N ASP A 98 -12.37 -3.21 -26.22
CA ASP A 98 -11.59 -4.45 -26.09
C ASP A 98 -11.81 -5.21 -24.77
N LYS A 99 -12.28 -4.53 -23.72
CA LYS A 99 -12.65 -5.15 -22.45
C LYS A 99 -14.03 -5.80 -22.45
N HIS A 100 -14.81 -5.66 -23.52
CA HIS A 100 -16.13 -6.27 -23.63
C HIS A 100 -16.08 -7.57 -24.43
N ILE A 101 -16.84 -8.57 -23.99
CA ILE A 101 -17.01 -9.86 -24.65
C ILE A 101 -18.50 -10.15 -24.82
N TRP A 102 -18.85 -10.92 -25.86
CA TRP A 102 -20.23 -11.25 -26.14
C TRP A 102 -20.72 -12.36 -25.22
N ARG A 103 -21.71 -12.07 -24.37
CA ARG A 103 -22.35 -13.02 -23.46
C ARG A 103 -23.86 -12.77 -23.46
N ASP A 104 -24.65 -13.84 -23.51
CA ASP A 104 -26.12 -13.77 -23.42
C ASP A 104 -26.76 -12.77 -24.40
N GLY A 105 -26.25 -12.71 -25.63
CA GLY A 105 -26.80 -11.85 -26.68
C GLY A 105 -26.49 -10.36 -26.54
N LYS A 106 -25.50 -9.98 -25.72
CA LYS A 106 -25.04 -8.60 -25.58
C LYS A 106 -23.55 -8.51 -25.26
N TRP A 107 -22.97 -7.34 -25.49
CA TRP A 107 -21.63 -7.03 -24.99
C TRP A 107 -21.68 -6.86 -23.47
N ALA A 108 -20.87 -7.63 -22.76
CA ALA A 108 -20.69 -7.53 -21.31
C ALA A 108 -19.21 -7.29 -21.00
N LEU A 109 -18.93 -6.49 -19.98
CA LEU A 109 -17.56 -6.27 -19.52
C LEU A 109 -16.97 -7.60 -19.03
N ASP A 110 -15.76 -7.92 -19.49
CA ASP A 110 -14.99 -9.05 -19.01
C ASP A 110 -14.38 -8.69 -17.64
N LEU A 111 -15.19 -8.90 -16.59
CA LEU A 111 -14.78 -8.62 -15.20
C LEU A 111 -13.56 -9.45 -14.79
N ASP A 112 -13.41 -10.66 -15.31
CA ASP A 112 -12.25 -11.52 -15.03
C ASP A 112 -10.98 -10.95 -15.68
N ALA A 113 -11.08 -10.42 -16.91
CA ALA A 113 -9.97 -9.70 -17.52
C ALA A 113 -9.60 -8.42 -16.76
N VAL A 114 -10.60 -7.63 -16.34
CA VAL A 114 -10.37 -6.41 -15.56
C VAL A 114 -9.69 -6.75 -14.22
N ALA A 115 -10.15 -7.78 -13.52
CA ALA A 115 -9.55 -8.24 -12.27
C ALA A 115 -8.10 -8.72 -12.47
N ARG A 116 -7.83 -9.49 -13.53
CA ARG A 116 -6.47 -9.94 -13.87
C ARG A 116 -5.55 -8.78 -14.21
N GLU A 117 -6.01 -7.80 -14.99
CA GLU A 117 -5.26 -6.59 -15.34
C GLU A 117 -4.90 -5.78 -14.09
N LYS A 118 -5.87 -5.57 -13.19
CA LYS A 118 -5.66 -4.87 -11.92
C LYS A 118 -4.65 -5.61 -11.03
N HIS A 119 -4.78 -6.92 -10.91
CA HIS A 119 -3.84 -7.76 -10.15
C HIS A 119 -2.43 -7.70 -10.75
N ALA A 120 -2.31 -7.80 -12.07
CA ALA A 120 -1.02 -7.70 -12.76
C ALA A 120 -0.35 -6.34 -12.54
N ALA A 121 -1.11 -5.24 -12.62
CA ALA A 121 -0.61 -3.90 -12.36
C ALA A 121 -0.11 -3.75 -10.91
N ALA A 122 -0.86 -4.25 -9.92
CA ALA A 122 -0.45 -4.22 -8.52
C ALA A 122 0.81 -5.06 -8.26
N MET A 123 0.95 -6.21 -8.93
CA MET A 123 2.15 -7.04 -8.83
C MET A 123 3.38 -6.37 -9.47
N ALA A 124 3.21 -5.70 -10.61
CA ALA A 124 4.29 -4.94 -11.25
C ALA A 124 4.80 -3.79 -10.36
N GLU A 125 3.89 -3.12 -9.64
CA GLU A 125 4.25 -2.10 -8.64
C GLU A 125 5.02 -2.72 -7.46
N PHE A 126 4.55 -3.85 -6.94
CA PHE A 126 5.27 -4.60 -5.90
C PHE A 126 6.70 -4.96 -6.34
N GLU A 127 6.86 -5.52 -7.54
CA GLU A 127 8.16 -5.90 -8.08
C GLU A 127 9.09 -4.69 -8.25
N THR A 128 8.56 -3.58 -8.73
CA THR A 128 9.30 -2.31 -8.88
C THR A 128 9.83 -1.84 -7.53
N ARG A 129 8.97 -1.75 -6.52
CA ARG A 129 9.34 -1.34 -5.15
C ARG A 129 10.32 -2.30 -4.50
N LEU A 130 10.10 -3.60 -4.66
CA LEU A 130 10.95 -4.63 -4.09
C LEU A 130 12.35 -4.60 -4.73
N ASN A 131 12.45 -4.42 -6.04
CA ASN A 131 13.72 -4.31 -6.74
C ASN A 131 14.49 -3.05 -6.36
N ASN A 132 13.81 -1.91 -6.18
CA ASN A 132 14.44 -0.71 -5.64
C ASN A 132 15.05 -0.99 -4.25
N ALA A 133 14.25 -1.55 -3.33
CA ALA A 133 14.69 -1.87 -1.98
C ALA A 133 15.85 -2.88 -1.93
N ARG A 134 15.84 -3.89 -2.81
CA ARG A 134 16.94 -4.85 -2.95
C ARG A 134 18.21 -4.19 -3.46
N THR A 135 18.09 -3.28 -4.44
CA THR A 135 19.22 -2.51 -4.97
C THR A 135 19.85 -1.66 -3.87
N MET A 136 19.04 -1.02 -3.03
CA MET A 136 19.53 -0.23 -1.89
C MET A 136 20.29 -1.08 -0.86
N ASN A 137 19.94 -2.35 -0.69
CA ASN A 137 20.60 -3.25 0.26
C ASN A 137 21.70 -4.14 -0.35
N ALA A 138 21.93 -4.06 -1.66
CA ALA A 138 22.90 -4.89 -2.35
C ALA A 138 24.30 -4.72 -1.75
N GLY A 139 24.97 -5.84 -1.46
CA GLY A 139 26.34 -5.87 -0.94
C GLY A 139 26.53 -5.39 0.51
N LYS A 140 25.47 -4.98 1.22
CA LYS A 140 25.57 -4.46 2.60
C LYS A 140 25.48 -5.52 3.68
N ALA A 141 25.04 -6.75 3.38
CA ALA A 141 24.78 -7.78 4.38
C ALA A 141 26.05 -8.21 5.15
N ASP A 142 27.14 -8.50 4.44
CA ASP A 142 28.40 -8.90 5.07
C ASP A 142 29.05 -7.74 5.82
N ALA A 143 29.05 -6.54 5.22
CA ALA A 143 29.57 -5.33 5.85
C ALA A 143 28.78 -4.95 7.12
N TYR A 144 27.46 -5.14 7.12
CA TYR A 144 26.61 -4.94 8.29
C TYR A 144 26.95 -5.95 9.39
N SER A 145 27.05 -7.24 9.04
CA SER A 145 27.39 -8.31 9.99
C SER A 145 28.78 -8.16 10.60
N ALA A 146 29.73 -7.61 9.83
CA ALA A 146 31.08 -7.30 10.29
C ALA A 146 31.19 -5.95 11.03
N GLY A 147 30.11 -5.18 11.17
CA GLY A 147 30.12 -3.87 11.83
C GLY A 147 30.93 -2.79 11.09
N LEU A 148 31.10 -2.93 9.77
CA LEU A 148 31.90 -2.03 8.94
C LEU A 148 31.11 -0.86 8.34
N LEU A 149 29.78 -0.87 8.49
CA LEU A 149 28.92 0.20 8.01
C LEU A 149 28.91 1.40 8.97
N SER A 150 28.78 2.61 8.41
CA SER A 150 28.48 3.79 9.23
C SER A 150 27.10 3.66 9.88
N ASN A 151 26.84 4.42 10.95
CA ASN A 151 25.53 4.44 11.62
C ASN A 151 24.39 4.72 10.64
N GLU A 152 24.59 5.65 9.71
CA GLU A 152 23.62 5.99 8.67
C GLU A 152 23.41 4.83 7.69
N GLN A 153 24.49 4.18 7.23
CA GLN A 153 24.38 3.03 6.33
C GLN A 153 23.68 1.85 7.01
N ALA A 154 23.97 1.59 8.29
CA ALA A 154 23.33 0.56 9.09
C ALA A 154 21.84 0.88 9.36
N TYR A 155 21.49 2.17 9.54
CA TYR A 155 20.09 2.62 9.60
C TYR A 155 19.36 2.29 8.30
N TYR A 156 19.85 2.77 7.15
CA TYR A 156 19.17 2.51 5.87
C TYR A 156 19.09 1.02 5.56
N PHE A 157 20.12 0.25 5.86
CA PHE A 157 20.11 -1.20 5.66
C PHE A 157 18.94 -1.87 6.40
N ARG A 158 18.74 -1.53 7.68
CA ARG A 158 17.63 -2.03 8.51
C ARG A 158 16.28 -1.56 8.00
N GLN A 159 16.14 -0.26 7.68
CA GLN A 159 14.86 0.29 7.24
C GLN A 159 14.43 -0.26 5.87
N TRP A 160 15.37 -0.40 4.92
CA TRP A 160 15.06 -1.05 3.64
C TRP A 160 14.73 -2.53 3.81
N ALA A 161 15.35 -3.25 4.76
CA ALA A 161 14.98 -4.63 5.06
C ALA A 161 13.56 -4.73 5.66
N ALA A 162 13.21 -3.82 6.58
CA ALA A 162 11.86 -3.73 7.14
C ALA A 162 10.82 -3.39 6.05
N TYR A 163 11.16 -2.47 5.14
CA TYR A 163 10.32 -2.12 3.99
C TYR A 163 10.06 -3.31 3.07
N GLN A 164 11.07 -4.13 2.75
CA GLN A 164 10.87 -5.34 1.94
C GLN A 164 9.86 -6.31 2.58
N LEU A 165 9.97 -6.52 3.90
CA LEU A 165 9.02 -7.34 4.63
C LEU A 165 7.61 -6.73 4.65
N ALA A 166 7.51 -5.41 4.79
CA ALA A 166 6.23 -4.70 4.74
C ALA A 166 5.56 -4.81 3.36
N LEU A 167 6.32 -4.72 2.26
CA LEU A 167 5.82 -4.96 0.91
C LEU A 167 5.27 -6.38 0.75
N THR A 168 6.00 -7.40 1.23
CA THR A 168 5.52 -8.79 1.17
C THR A 168 4.23 -8.98 1.98
N ARG A 169 4.12 -8.32 3.14
CA ARG A 169 2.88 -8.34 3.93
C ARG A 169 1.73 -7.65 3.20
N ALA A 170 1.98 -6.54 2.51
CA ALA A 170 0.95 -5.80 1.78
C ALA A 170 0.27 -6.66 0.70
N ILE A 171 1.03 -7.47 -0.05
CA ILE A 171 0.45 -8.37 -1.07
C ILE A 171 -0.23 -9.62 -0.50
N GLN A 172 0.00 -9.93 0.78
CA GLN A 172 -0.62 -11.05 1.49
C GLN A 172 -1.88 -10.64 2.25
N GLN A 173 -2.21 -9.34 2.29
CA GLN A 173 -3.41 -8.85 2.95
C GLN A 173 -4.68 -9.29 2.20
N GLU A 174 -5.72 -9.58 2.97
CA GLU A 174 -7.07 -9.71 2.42
C GLU A 174 -7.47 -8.39 1.75
N GLY A 175 -8.11 -8.49 0.58
CA GLY A 175 -8.47 -7.32 -0.23
C GLY A 175 -7.41 -6.91 -1.26
N PHE A 176 -6.24 -7.57 -1.33
CA PHE A 176 -5.34 -7.41 -2.47
C PHE A 176 -6.00 -7.97 -3.76
N PRO A 177 -5.93 -7.26 -4.92
CA PRO A 177 -5.23 -6.00 -5.20
C PRO A 177 -6.09 -4.73 -5.03
N ASP A 178 -7.32 -4.85 -4.54
CA ASP A 178 -8.29 -3.76 -4.53
C ASP A 178 -7.99 -2.68 -3.48
N ASP A 179 -7.56 -3.07 -2.29
CA ASP A 179 -7.37 -2.19 -1.12
C ASP A 179 -5.91 -2.13 -0.63
N VAL A 180 -4.94 -2.33 -1.53
CA VAL A 180 -3.52 -2.37 -1.15
C VAL A 180 -3.00 -1.00 -0.68
N ALA A 181 -2.51 -0.96 0.56
CA ALA A 181 -1.79 0.19 1.10
C ALA A 181 -0.28 -0.08 1.07
N TRP A 182 0.42 0.55 0.12
CA TRP A 182 1.87 0.41 0.03
C TRP A 182 2.55 1.11 1.22
N PRO A 183 3.56 0.48 1.85
CA PRO A 183 4.37 1.15 2.86
C PRO A 183 5.10 2.35 2.26
N ASP A 184 5.40 3.34 3.10
CA ASP A 184 6.27 4.46 2.74
C ASP A 184 7.74 4.01 2.67
N GLU A 185 8.51 4.65 1.80
CA GLU A 185 9.96 4.42 1.74
C GLU A 185 10.65 4.89 3.02
N PRO A 186 11.84 4.35 3.34
CA PRO A 186 12.60 4.77 4.52
C PRO A 186 12.82 6.28 4.61
N ALA A 187 12.40 6.86 5.75
CA ALA A 187 12.63 8.27 6.05
C ALA A 187 14.14 8.59 6.09
N ALA A 188 14.49 9.81 5.73
CA ALA A 188 15.88 10.28 5.70
C ALA A 188 16.52 10.22 7.09
N TYR A 189 17.73 9.66 7.17
CA TYR A 189 18.50 9.52 8.41
C TYR A 189 18.60 10.83 9.19
N ALA A 190 18.99 11.92 8.52
CA ALA A 190 19.14 13.23 9.15
C ALA A 190 17.84 13.72 9.80
N GLY A 191 16.69 13.51 9.16
CA GLY A 191 15.39 13.93 9.69
C GLY A 191 15.01 13.17 10.96
N VAL A 192 15.16 11.84 10.94
CA VAL A 192 14.86 10.97 12.09
C VAL A 192 15.77 11.26 13.29
N HIS A 193 17.05 11.57 13.02
CA HIS A 193 18.04 11.78 14.08
C HIS A 193 18.21 13.25 14.49
N ALA A 194 17.58 14.20 13.79
CA ALA A 194 17.80 15.65 13.99
C ALA A 194 17.57 16.08 15.45
N ALA A 195 16.44 15.70 16.04
CA ALA A 195 16.09 16.11 17.40
C ALA A 195 17.07 15.53 18.44
N ALA A 196 17.40 14.25 18.32
CA ALA A 196 18.33 13.58 19.23
C ALA A 196 19.77 14.10 19.09
N MET A 197 20.19 14.43 17.86
CA MET A 197 21.49 15.07 17.61
C MET A 197 21.54 16.52 18.12
N ALA A 198 20.46 17.28 18.01
CA ALA A 198 20.39 18.63 18.57
C ALA A 198 20.52 18.62 20.11
N GLU A 199 19.89 17.65 20.78
CA GLU A 199 20.04 17.45 22.24
C GLU A 199 21.47 17.05 22.61
N PHE A 200 22.09 16.15 21.83
CA PHE A 200 23.50 15.79 22.00
C PHE A 200 24.41 17.03 21.88
N ASP A 201 24.24 17.82 20.83
CA ASP A 201 25.05 19.01 20.55
C ASP A 201 24.87 20.07 21.65
N ALA A 202 23.64 20.28 22.12
CA ALA A 202 23.36 21.19 23.24
C ALA A 202 24.07 20.73 24.53
N ARG A 203 24.02 19.43 24.84
CA ARG A 203 24.71 18.86 26.01
C ARG A 203 26.22 18.92 25.88
N LEU A 204 26.76 18.66 24.69
CA LEU A 204 28.19 18.75 24.40
C LEU A 204 28.69 20.19 24.49
N ALA A 205 27.94 21.16 23.98
CA ALA A 205 28.24 22.58 24.11
C ALA A 205 28.26 23.01 25.58
N LYS A 206 27.26 22.60 26.37
CA LYS A 206 27.24 22.84 27.82
C LYS A 206 28.46 22.25 28.51
N ALA A 207 28.86 21.02 28.16
CA ALA A 207 30.02 20.38 28.76
C ALA A 207 31.34 21.07 28.39
N ARG A 208 31.50 21.49 27.13
CA ARG A 208 32.70 22.22 26.66
C ARG A 208 32.84 23.58 27.35
N ALA A 209 31.75 24.32 27.52
CA ALA A 209 31.77 25.59 28.27
C ALA A 209 32.24 25.41 29.73
N GLN A 210 32.02 24.23 30.33
CA GLN A 210 32.51 23.93 31.68
C GLN A 210 34.00 23.64 31.72
N LEU A 211 34.61 23.22 30.60
CA LEU A 211 36.02 22.91 30.49
C LEU A 211 36.86 24.10 29.97
N GLU A 212 36.23 25.06 29.30
CA GLU A 212 36.91 26.23 28.74
C GLU A 212 37.64 27.04 29.84
N GLY A 213 38.93 27.31 29.62
CA GLY A 213 39.80 28.04 30.55
C GLY A 213 40.21 27.30 31.82
N LYS A 214 39.79 26.03 32.02
CA LYS A 214 40.07 25.26 33.26
C LYS A 214 41.17 24.21 33.15
N ALA A 215 41.86 24.13 32.02
CA ALA A 215 43.01 23.26 31.82
C ALA A 215 44.11 24.06 31.09
N HIS A 216 45.15 24.46 31.82
CA HIS A 216 46.40 24.97 31.26
C HIS A 216 47.51 23.97 31.55
N ALA A 217 48.37 23.72 30.56
CA ALA A 217 49.31 22.61 30.56
C ALA A 217 50.43 22.73 31.64
N ASP A 218 50.61 23.92 32.22
CA ASP A 218 51.72 24.22 33.13
C ASP A 218 51.27 24.71 34.53
N GLU A 219 49.99 24.60 34.88
CA GLU A 219 49.44 25.16 36.14
C GLU A 219 48.91 24.08 37.10
N ILE A 220 49.21 24.21 38.39
CA ILE A 220 48.67 23.31 39.43
C ILE A 220 47.18 23.61 39.58
N LEU A 221 46.35 22.72 39.06
CA LEU A 221 44.89 22.83 39.11
C LEU A 221 44.39 22.80 40.56
N SER A 222 43.44 23.69 40.89
CA SER A 222 42.73 23.66 42.16
C SER A 222 41.89 22.38 42.29
N PRO A 223 41.51 21.94 43.52
CA PRO A 223 40.64 20.78 43.71
C PRO A 223 39.31 20.87 42.93
N GLU A 224 38.78 22.10 42.79
CA GLU A 224 37.58 22.38 41.99
C GLU A 224 37.83 22.20 40.49
N GLN A 225 38.97 22.69 39.98
CA GLN A 225 39.34 22.56 38.57
C GLN A 225 39.59 21.09 38.20
N CYS A 226 40.31 20.34 39.05
CA CYS A 226 40.49 18.90 38.89
C CYS A 226 39.15 18.15 38.83
N TYR A 227 38.25 18.42 39.79
CA TYR A 227 36.92 17.82 39.79
C TYR A 227 36.15 18.14 38.50
N THR A 228 36.14 19.41 38.09
CA THR A 228 35.42 19.87 36.90
C THR A 228 35.94 19.19 35.63
N VAL A 229 37.27 19.15 35.45
CA VAL A 229 37.87 18.50 34.28
C VAL A 229 37.54 17.01 34.24
N THR A 230 37.68 16.28 35.33
CA THR A 230 37.40 14.84 35.37
C THR A 230 35.92 14.54 35.17
N ALA A 231 35.03 15.21 35.91
CA ALA A 231 33.59 14.92 35.88
C ALA A 231 32.95 15.27 34.52
N TRP A 232 33.31 16.42 33.95
CA TRP A 232 32.76 16.82 32.64
C TRP A 232 33.38 16.06 31.47
N SER A 233 34.64 15.63 31.56
CA SER A 233 35.22 14.71 30.55
C SER A 233 34.52 13.35 30.57
N ALA A 234 34.28 12.78 31.75
CA ALA A 234 33.53 11.53 31.90
C ALA A 234 32.08 11.67 31.38
N TYR A 235 31.44 12.83 31.58
CA TYR A 235 30.13 13.14 31.02
C TYR A 235 30.15 13.18 29.49
N ILE A 236 31.14 13.84 28.88
CA ILE A 236 31.30 13.85 27.41
C ILE A 236 31.44 12.43 26.86
N ASP A 237 32.21 11.57 27.52
CA ASP A 237 32.37 10.18 27.07
C ASP A 237 31.10 9.34 27.30
N ALA A 238 30.32 9.63 28.35
CA ALA A 238 28.99 9.05 28.52
C ALA A 238 28.01 9.49 27.41
N LEU A 239 28.02 10.76 27.01
CA LEU A 239 27.21 11.26 25.89
C LEU A 239 27.58 10.56 24.57
N LYS A 240 28.89 10.44 24.27
CA LYS A 240 29.36 9.73 23.07
C LYS A 240 28.94 8.26 23.06
N ARG A 241 28.90 7.60 24.22
CA ARG A 241 28.40 6.23 24.34
C ARG A 241 26.89 6.15 24.11
N ALA A 242 26.12 7.12 24.60
CA ALA A 242 24.67 7.16 24.41
C ALA A 242 24.29 7.23 22.92
N VAL A 243 24.96 8.07 22.12
CA VAL A 243 24.71 8.18 20.66
C VAL A 243 25.10 6.93 19.88
N LYS A 244 26.02 6.10 20.41
CA LYS A 244 26.43 4.84 19.79
C LYS A 244 25.57 3.63 20.23
N SER A 245 24.63 3.83 21.15
CA SER A 245 23.77 2.75 21.63
C SER A 245 22.68 2.40 20.63
N ASP A 246 22.22 1.14 20.66
CA ASP A 246 21.09 0.69 19.84
C ASP A 246 19.76 1.41 20.15
N ALA A 247 19.69 2.08 21.30
CA ALA A 247 18.53 2.86 21.71
C ALA A 247 18.47 4.24 21.03
N PHE A 248 19.53 4.69 20.36
CA PHE A 248 19.54 5.94 19.61
C PHE A 248 18.90 5.74 18.23
N PRO A 249 18.02 6.66 17.75
CA PRO A 249 17.66 7.95 18.35
C PRO A 249 16.42 7.93 19.27
N ASP A 250 15.56 6.92 19.18
CA ASP A 250 14.18 6.99 19.71
C ASP A 250 14.04 6.73 21.23
N ALA A 251 14.93 5.92 21.80
CA ALA A 251 14.87 5.47 23.19
C ALA A 251 16.14 5.84 23.98
N VAL A 252 16.91 6.82 23.51
CA VAL A 252 18.18 7.22 24.14
C VAL A 252 17.93 7.77 25.55
N THR A 253 18.58 7.19 26.55
CA THR A 253 18.60 7.73 27.91
C THR A 253 19.87 8.56 28.07
N TRP A 254 19.71 9.88 28.17
CA TRP A 254 20.84 10.78 28.33
C TRP A 254 21.39 10.74 29.76
N PRO A 255 22.72 10.70 29.95
CA PRO A 255 23.32 10.81 31.28
C PRO A 255 22.97 12.15 31.93
N ASP A 256 22.87 12.16 33.26
CA ASP A 256 22.70 13.39 34.02
C ASP A 256 23.98 14.24 34.00
N ALA A 257 23.82 15.56 33.97
CA ALA A 257 24.95 16.48 34.05
C ALA A 257 25.63 16.39 35.43
N PRO A 258 26.97 16.53 35.51
CA PRO A 258 27.68 16.57 36.78
C PRO A 258 27.16 17.68 37.70
N GLN A 259 27.10 17.39 39.00
CA GLN A 259 26.78 18.39 40.01
C GLN A 259 27.94 19.40 40.14
N PRO A 260 27.67 20.66 40.52
CA PRO A 260 28.72 21.63 40.82
C PRO A 260 29.65 21.13 41.92
N TYR A 261 30.92 21.53 41.89
CA TYR A 261 31.84 21.23 42.99
C TYR A 261 31.35 21.89 44.27
N THR A 262 30.96 21.09 45.26
CA THR A 262 30.82 21.54 46.64
C THR A 262 32.09 21.20 47.41
N PRO A 263 32.86 22.19 47.88
CA PRO A 263 33.94 21.94 48.81
C PRO A 263 33.31 21.30 50.05
N SER A 264 33.58 20.02 50.30
CA SER A 264 33.19 19.40 51.57
C SER A 264 33.75 20.28 52.68
N ALA A 265 32.87 20.81 53.53
CA ALA A 265 33.26 21.37 54.82
C ALA A 265 34.21 20.37 55.48
N GLN A 266 35.42 20.82 55.82
CA GLN A 266 36.30 20.02 56.67
C GLN A 266 35.49 19.55 57.89
N PRO A 267 35.63 18.31 58.37
CA PRO A 267 35.02 17.90 59.62
C PRO A 267 35.43 18.91 60.69
N ARG A 268 34.44 19.62 61.24
CA ARG A 268 34.62 20.57 62.33
C ARG A 268 35.44 19.85 63.41
N PRO A 269 36.55 20.43 63.93
CA PRO A 269 37.35 19.75 64.95
C PRO A 269 36.43 19.32 66.10
N PRO A 270 36.62 18.11 66.67
CA PRO A 270 35.77 17.61 67.73
C PRO A 270 35.71 18.64 68.86
N LYS A 271 34.49 18.98 69.26
CA LYS A 271 34.20 19.90 70.37
C LYS A 271 35.04 19.48 71.58
N PRO A 272 35.80 20.38 72.23
CA PRO A 272 36.65 20.00 73.35
C PRO A 272 35.82 19.35 74.47
N PRO A 273 36.37 18.36 75.19
CA PRO A 273 35.64 17.63 76.21
C PRO A 273 35.14 18.58 77.29
N LYS A 274 33.88 18.40 77.70
CA LYS A 274 33.27 19.19 78.78
C LYS A 274 34.10 19.01 80.06
N LEU A 275 34.58 20.12 80.63
CA LEU A 275 35.16 20.11 81.98
C LEU A 275 34.13 19.57 83.00
N PRO A 276 34.57 18.80 84.01
CA PRO A 276 33.69 18.29 85.04
C PRO A 276 33.11 19.44 85.87
N LYS A 277 31.82 19.33 86.21
CA LYS A 277 31.09 20.28 87.07
C LYS A 277 31.79 20.42 88.42
N PRO A 278 31.90 21.63 89.00
CA PRO A 278 32.39 21.80 90.35
C PRO A 278 31.36 21.29 91.38
N LEU A 279 31.90 20.73 92.46
CA LEU A 279 31.21 20.22 93.65
C LEU A 279 30.27 21.27 94.25
N SER A 280 28.99 20.91 94.40
CA SER A 280 28.04 21.67 95.24
C SER A 280 28.06 21.09 96.66
N LYS A 281 28.33 21.96 97.65
CA LYS A 281 28.20 21.71 99.09
C LYS A 281 26.73 21.91 99.56
N PRO A 282 26.38 21.45 100.78
CA PRO A 282 25.12 20.75 101.07
C PRO A 282 24.11 21.58 101.89
N GLU A 283 22.87 21.05 102.02
CA GLU A 283 21.96 21.05 103.20
C GLU A 283 20.47 20.82 102.77
N PRO A 284 19.49 20.55 103.67
CA PRO A 284 19.46 19.49 104.69
C PRO A 284 18.13 18.68 104.72
N VAL A 285 18.16 17.60 105.50
CA VAL A 285 17.12 16.80 106.21
C VAL A 285 15.64 17.18 106.08
N GLY A 286 14.77 16.17 105.81
CA GLY A 286 13.32 16.28 106.04
C GLY A 286 12.42 15.09 105.65
N ALA A 287 12.24 14.14 106.57
CA ALA A 287 11.04 13.31 106.84
C ALA A 287 10.25 12.51 105.75
N ARG A 288 10.47 11.19 105.76
CA ARG A 288 9.56 10.06 106.11
C ARG A 288 8.12 9.88 105.53
N ARG A 289 7.86 8.58 105.25
CA ARG A 289 6.59 7.78 105.12
C ARG A 289 5.91 7.83 103.75
N GLY A 290 5.33 6.75 103.18
CA GLY A 290 5.11 5.34 103.53
C GLY A 290 4.66 4.59 102.26
N VAL A 291 5.16 3.38 101.96
CA VAL A 291 4.58 2.04 102.23
C VAL A 291 3.35 1.64 101.36
N VAL A 292 3.61 0.84 100.29
CA VAL A 292 2.98 -0.47 99.90
C VAL A 292 1.59 -0.43 99.18
N PRO A 293 1.16 -1.42 98.33
CA PRO A 293 1.77 -1.93 97.09
C PRO A 293 0.72 -2.41 96.01
N ARG A 294 1.23 -3.00 94.90
CA ARG A 294 0.76 -4.20 94.14
C ARG A 294 -0.74 -4.40 93.78
N THR A 295 -1.00 -4.57 92.48
CA THR A 295 -1.69 -5.78 91.95
C THR A 295 -1.42 -5.97 90.45
N ALA A 296 -1.20 -7.23 90.08
CA ALA A 296 -1.01 -7.74 88.74
C ALA A 296 -2.34 -8.30 88.20
N GLN A 297 -2.54 -8.33 86.88
CA GLN A 297 -3.17 -9.46 86.19
C GLN A 297 -3.09 -9.33 84.65
N ARG A 298 -2.48 -10.36 84.07
CA ARG A 298 -2.65 -10.92 82.71
C ARG A 298 -3.85 -11.90 82.77
N PRO A 299 -4.18 -12.70 81.73
CA PRO A 299 -3.91 -12.60 80.28
C PRO A 299 -5.16 -12.91 79.41
N ASN A 300 -5.03 -12.74 78.09
CA ASN A 300 -5.04 -13.86 77.13
C ASN A 300 -4.23 -13.45 75.90
#